data_AF-D2JAL4-F1
#
_entry.id   AF-D2JAL4-F1
#
_cell.length_a   1.000
_cell.length_b   1.000
_cell.length_c   1.000
_cell.angle_alpha   90.00
_cell.angle_beta   90.00
_cell.angle_gamma   90.00
#
_symmetry.space_group_name_H-M   'P 1'
#
loop_
_entity.id
_entity.type
_entity.pdbx_description
1 polymer ?
#
loop_
_entity_poly.entity_id
_entity_poly.type
_entity_poly.pdbx_seq_one_letter_code
_entity_poly.pdbx_strand_id
1 'polypeptide(L)'
;MHYGVIPITKDGRLSAKEVVGNKKALTEFQDRFNTYINKQGYDLKRGISRQLTKEKHDQVSGYKQKTEYHKQMYMREKQIEDHLK
;
A
#
# COMPACT_ATOMS: atom_id res chain seq x y z
N MET A 1 0.00 -1.46 9.61
CA MET A 1 0.44 -0.28 10.39
C MET A 1 -0.15 0.97 9.77
N HIS A 2 -1.04 1.66 10.46
CA HIS A 2 -1.52 2.98 10.04
C HIS A 2 -0.66 4.05 10.73
N TYR A 3 -0.03 4.92 9.95
CA TYR A 3 0.82 5.99 10.46
C TYR A 3 0.26 7.34 10.00
N GLY A 4 -0.13 8.18 10.96
CA GLY A 4 -0.65 9.52 10.69
C GLY A 4 0.48 10.55 10.71
N VAL A 5 0.53 11.41 9.69
CA VAL A 5 1.44 12.56 9.64
C VAL A 5 0.62 13.83 9.69
N ILE A 6 0.96 14.75 10.60
CA ILE A 6 0.36 16.08 10.66
C ILE A 6 1.17 17.01 9.74
N PRO A 7 0.61 17.53 8.65
CA PRO A 7 1.36 18.27 7.66
C PRO A 7 1.52 19.74 8.05
N ILE A 8 2.34 20.01 9.07
CA ILE A 8 2.73 21.36 9.48
C ILE A 8 3.94 21.82 8.65
N THR A 9 3.82 22.96 7.99
CA THR A 9 4.90 23.58 7.21
C THR A 9 5.88 24.33 8.12
N LYS A 10 7.04 24.72 7.60
CA LYS A 10 8.07 25.41 8.40
C LYS A 10 7.60 26.76 8.97
N ASP A 11 6.70 27.43 8.27
CA ASP A 11 6.02 28.67 8.67
C ASP A 11 4.77 28.43 9.54
N GLY A 12 4.48 27.18 9.95
CA GLY A 12 3.44 26.84 10.91
C GLY A 12 2.04 26.60 10.33
N ARG A 13 1.87 26.63 9.01
CA ARG A 13 0.57 26.37 8.36
C ARG A 13 0.29 24.87 8.25
N LEU A 14 -0.98 24.50 8.10
CA LEU A 14 -1.39 23.13 7.78
C LEU A 14 -1.55 22.96 6.27
N SER A 15 -0.58 22.30 5.62
CA SER A 15 -0.57 22.11 4.17
C SER A 15 0.01 20.76 3.76
N ALA A 16 -0.88 19.79 3.51
CA ALA A 16 -0.49 18.49 2.97
C ALA A 16 0.21 18.60 1.62
N LYS A 17 -0.23 19.54 0.77
CA LYS A 17 0.37 19.77 -0.56
C LYS A 17 1.85 20.13 -0.48
N GLU A 18 2.23 20.89 0.54
CA GLU A 18 3.60 21.35 0.72
C GLU A 18 4.47 20.31 1.44
N VAL A 19 3.92 19.64 2.47
CA VAL A 19 4.65 18.64 3.26
C VAL A 19 4.78 17.29 2.54
N VAL A 20 3.68 16.78 1.98
CA VAL A 20 3.65 15.49 1.26
C VAL A 20 4.12 15.66 -0.18
N GLY A 21 3.87 16.83 -0.76
CA GLY A 21 4.30 17.18 -2.11
C GLY A 21 3.32 16.72 -3.20
N ASN A 22 3.84 16.62 -4.42
CA ASN A 22 3.10 16.25 -5.61
C ASN A 22 3.40 14.80 -6.06
N LYS A 23 2.84 14.38 -7.20
CA LYS A 23 3.05 13.03 -7.76
C LYS A 23 4.53 12.68 -7.95
N LYS A 24 5.37 13.65 -8.33
CA LYS A 24 6.82 13.43 -8.51
C LYS A 24 7.50 13.19 -7.16
N ALA A 25 7.23 14.04 -6.17
CA ALA A 25 7.75 13.89 -4.81
C ALA A 25 7.35 12.55 -4.16
N LEU A 26 6.10 12.11 -4.36
CA LEU A 26 5.63 10.80 -3.89
C LEU A 26 6.31 9.62 -4.59
N THR A 27 6.64 9.77 -5.88
CA THR A 27 7.39 8.74 -6.62
C THR A 27 8.81 8.63 -6.07
N GLU A 28 9.50 9.77 -5.90
CA GLU A 28 10.84 9.82 -5.30
C GLU A 28 10.86 9.34 -3.83
N PHE A 29 9.75 9.53 -3.11
CA PHE A 29 9.60 9.03 -1.76
C PHE A 29 9.63 7.49 -1.70
N GLN A 30 9.06 6.79 -2.69
CA GLN A 30 9.11 5.32 -2.75
C GLN A 30 10.56 4.81 -2.81
N ASP A 31 11.41 5.49 -3.57
CA ASP A 31 12.84 5.17 -3.75
C ASP A 31 13.62 5.42 -2.46
N ARG A 32 13.44 6.62 -1.89
CA ARG A 32 14.13 7.04 -0.67
C ARG A 32 13.74 6.18 0.52
N PHE A 33 12.46 5.84 0.65
CA PHE A 33 11.96 5.00 1.73
C PHE A 33 12.52 3.57 1.65
N ASN A 34 12.51 2.95 0.47
CA ASN A 34 13.11 1.62 0.30
C ASN A 34 14.61 1.62 0.62
N THR A 35 15.34 2.62 0.12
CA THR A 35 16.77 2.80 0.43
C THR A 35 17.01 2.96 1.94
N TYR A 36 16.20 3.77 2.61
CA TYR A 36 16.32 3.99 4.05
C TYR A 36 16.06 2.71 4.85
N ILE A 37 14.99 1.97 4.55
CA ILE A 37 14.64 0.73 5.24
C ILE A 37 15.73 -0.33 5.03
N ASN A 38 16.24 -0.50 3.81
CA ASN A 38 17.31 -1.48 3.58
C ASN A 38 18.61 -1.09 4.30
N LYS A 39 18.91 0.21 4.43
CA LYS A 39 20.03 0.68 5.27
C LYS A 39 19.85 0.35 6.76
N GLN A 40 18.62 0.19 7.25
CA GLN A 40 18.33 -0.25 8.62
C GLN A 40 18.44 -1.78 8.80
N GLY A 41 18.87 -2.53 7.77
CA GLY A 41 19.11 -3.97 7.86
C GLY A 41 17.98 -4.85 7.33
N TYR A 42 16.98 -4.27 6.67
CA TYR A 42 15.94 -5.04 5.97
C TYR A 42 16.39 -5.41 4.54
N ASP A 43 15.84 -6.48 3.97
CA ASP A 43 16.07 -6.87 2.57
C ASP A 43 14.75 -6.81 1.78
N LEU A 44 14.36 -5.61 1.36
CA LEU A 44 13.12 -5.36 0.62
C LEU A 44 13.40 -4.83 -0.78
N LYS A 45 12.71 -5.36 -1.78
CA LYS A 45 12.73 -4.82 -3.14
C LYS A 45 11.76 -3.65 -3.30
N ARG A 46 12.19 -2.63 -4.03
CA ARG A 46 11.33 -1.50 -4.41
C ARG A 46 10.22 -1.95 -5.37
N GLY A 47 9.01 -1.47 -5.12
CA GLY A 47 7.85 -1.75 -5.98
C GLY A 47 8.01 -1.18 -7.40
N ILE A 48 7.44 -1.87 -8.38
CA ILE A 48 7.53 -1.49 -9.80
C ILE A 48 6.71 -0.21 -10.04
N SER A 49 7.26 0.71 -10.84
CA SER A 49 6.63 2.00 -11.10
C SER A 49 5.28 1.83 -11.83
N ARG A 50 4.35 2.73 -11.53
CA ARG A 50 3.04 2.77 -12.19
C ARG A 50 3.13 2.95 -13.71
N GLN A 51 4.19 3.58 -14.20
CA GLN A 51 4.40 3.77 -15.64
C GLN A 51 4.55 2.43 -16.36
N LEU A 52 5.16 1.44 -15.69
CA LEU A 52 5.35 0.11 -16.23
C LEU A 52 4.15 -0.80 -15.96
N THR A 53 3.63 -0.80 -14.73
CA THR A 53 2.54 -1.73 -14.35
C THR A 53 1.16 -1.27 -14.81
N LYS A 54 0.96 0.04 -14.98
CA LYS A 54 -0.34 0.69 -15.22
C LYS A 54 -1.39 0.45 -14.12
N GLU A 55 -0.98 -0.12 -12.99
CA GLU A 55 -1.85 -0.46 -11.88
C GLU A 55 -2.45 0.78 -11.21
N LYS A 56 -3.64 0.61 -10.66
CA LYS A 56 -4.36 1.62 -9.88
C LYS A 56 -4.65 1.06 -8.50
N HIS A 57 -4.68 1.96 -7.51
CA HIS A 57 -5.11 1.58 -6.17
C HIS A 57 -6.53 1.00 -6.24
N ASP A 58 -6.69 -0.19 -5.65
CA ASP A 58 -7.97 -0.83 -5.46
C ASP A 58 -8.35 -0.77 -3.98
N GLN A 59 -9.63 -0.62 -3.72
CA GLN A 59 -10.15 -0.71 -2.36
C GLN A 59 -9.90 -2.13 -1.83
N VAL A 60 -9.73 -2.25 -0.51
CA VAL A 60 -9.39 -3.54 0.11
C VAL A 60 -10.43 -4.61 -0.24
N SER A 61 -11.73 -4.28 -0.26
CA SER A 61 -12.79 -5.20 -0.64
C SER A 61 -12.67 -5.69 -2.09
N GLY A 62 -12.40 -4.78 -3.04
CA GLY A 62 -12.21 -5.11 -4.46
C GLY A 62 -10.94 -5.93 -4.69
N TYR A 63 -9.83 -5.54 -4.04
CA TYR A 63 -8.57 -6.25 -4.12
C TYR A 63 -8.69 -7.69 -3.60
N LYS A 64 -9.40 -7.86 -2.49
CA LYS A 64 -9.69 -9.17 -1.89
C LYS A 64 -10.42 -10.10 -2.87
N GLN A 65 -11.43 -9.62 -3.57
CA GLN A 65 -12.15 -10.45 -4.56
C GLN A 65 -11.26 -10.91 -5.73
N LYS A 66 -10.27 -10.10 -6.11
CA LYS A 66 -9.36 -10.40 -7.24
C LYS A 66 -8.28 -11.41 -6.90
N THR A 67 -7.98 -11.61 -5.62
CA THR A 67 -6.90 -12.49 -5.17
C THR A 67 -7.39 -13.93 -4.98
N GLU A 68 -6.59 -14.91 -5.40
CA GLU A 68 -6.89 -16.35 -5.24
C GLU A 68 -7.13 -16.74 -3.78
N TYR A 69 -6.52 -16.00 -2.86
CA TYR A 69 -6.72 -16.18 -1.41
C TYR A 69 -8.20 -16.18 -1.01
N HIS A 70 -9.02 -15.27 -1.55
CA HIS A 70 -10.45 -15.25 -1.24
C HIS A 70 -11.26 -16.31 -1.98
N LYS A 71 -10.83 -16.73 -3.17
CA LYS A 71 -11.41 -17.91 -3.83
C LYS A 71 -11.20 -19.16 -2.97
N GLN A 72 -9.99 -19.33 -2.43
CA GLN A 72 -9.65 -20.47 -1.56
C GLN A 72 -10.37 -20.40 -0.21
N MET A 73 -10.47 -19.22 0.41
CA MET A 73 -11.22 -19.04 1.67
C MET A 73 -12.71 -19.32 1.49
N TYR A 74 -13.33 -18.80 0.42
CA TYR A 74 -14.74 -19.07 0.10
C TYR A 74 -14.99 -20.58 -0.12
N MET A 75 -14.11 -21.25 -0.85
CA MET A 75 -14.20 -22.70 -1.07
C MET A 75 -14.08 -23.47 0.25
N ARG A 76 -13.22 -23.00 1.17
CA ARG A 76 -13.03 -23.60 2.50
C ARG A 76 -14.22 -23.38 3.42
N GLU A 77 -14.81 -22.19 3.42
CA GLU A 77 -16.05 -21.88 4.15
C GLU A 77 -17.21 -22.76 3.65
N LYS A 78 -17.36 -22.90 2.33
CA LYS A 78 -18.37 -23.77 1.72
C LYS A 78 -18.19 -25.24 2.11
N GLN A 79 -16.96 -25.75 2.11
CA GLN A 79 -16.66 -27.11 2.55
C GLN A 79 -17.01 -27.35 4.01
N ILE A 80 -16.77 -26.38 4.89
CA ILE A 80 -17.13 -26.46 6.31
C ILE A 80 -18.66 -26.48 6.46
N GLU A 81 -19.38 -25.64 5.71
CA GLU A 81 -20.84 -25.59 5.75
C GLU A 81 -21.48 -26.89 5.23
N ASP A 82 -20.92 -27.48 4.17
CA ASP A 82 -21.35 -28.77 3.64
C ASP A 82 -21.04 -29.94 4.60
N HIS A 83 -20.03 -29.82 5.47
CA HIS A 83 -19.71 -30.84 6.49
C HIS A 83 -20.54 -30.71 7.77
N LEU A 84 -21.16 -29.54 8.00
CA LEU A 84 -22.02 -29.26 9.15
C LEU A 84 -23.50 -29.55 8.88
N LYS A 85 -23.88 -29.77 7.61
CA LYS A 85 -25.20 -30.27 7.19
C LYS A 85 -25.20 -31.80 7.15
#